data_AF-A0A7S1GBH3-F1
#
_entry.id   AF-A0A7S1GBH3-F1
#
_cell.length_a   1.000
_cell.length_b   1.000
_cell.length_c   1.000
_cell.angle_alpha   90.00
_cell.angle_beta   90.00
_cell.angle_gamma   90.00
#
_symmetry.space_group_name_H-M   'P 1'
#
loop_
_entity.id
_entity.type
_entity.pdbx_description
1 polymer ?
#
loop_
_entity_poly.entity_id
_entity_poly.type
_entity_poly.pdbx_seq_one_letter_code
_entity_poly.pdbx_strand_id
1 'polypeptide(L)'
;GGGAAAGGASPATPKVGYSDAARAGTGGAKQPAAPAVTTPADAKAAAAEALARIEFLFSDRNLASDANMRRKIGRRRDRFVPTEELAGDLAHLTQGGDWRTLAMAIRPSAALELSPDGRAVRRRTPYPGIVFADDEAAAGDVREQ
;
A
#
# COMPACT_ATOMS: atom_id res chain seq x y z
N GLY A 1 51.58 -32.36 42.25
CA GLY A 1 51.53 -30.94 42.60
C GLY A 1 51.17 -30.13 41.38
N GLY A 2 50.28 -29.15 41.53
CA GLY A 2 49.84 -28.20 40.49
C GLY A 2 48.88 -28.80 39.46
N GLY A 3 47.75 -28.21 39.08
CA GLY A 3 47.20 -26.88 39.32
C GLY A 3 46.57 -26.35 38.02
N ALA A 4 45.34 -25.84 38.09
CA ALA A 4 44.71 -24.83 37.21
C ALA A 4 44.54 -25.19 35.70
N ALA A 5 43.71 -24.57 34.87
CA ALA A 5 42.49 -23.75 34.92
C ALA A 5 42.16 -23.40 33.45
N ALA A 6 40.90 -23.01 33.17
CA ALA A 6 40.44 -22.26 31.98
C ALA A 6 40.59 -22.96 30.61
N GLY A 7 39.71 -22.81 29.62
CA GLY A 7 38.76 -21.74 29.34
C GLY A 7 39.03 -21.22 27.92
N GLY A 8 38.04 -21.35 27.03
CA GLY A 8 37.80 -20.49 25.86
C GLY A 8 38.82 -20.46 24.71
N ALA A 9 38.33 -20.72 23.51
CA ALA A 9 38.26 -19.75 22.39
C ALA A 9 38.40 -20.46 21.04
N SER A 10 37.39 -20.24 20.19
CA SER A 10 37.42 -20.58 18.76
C SER A 10 38.47 -19.76 18.01
N PRO A 11 39.00 -20.28 16.88
CA PRO A 11 40.05 -19.63 16.12
C PRO A 11 39.49 -18.71 15.02
N ALA A 12 40.32 -17.73 14.64
CA ALA A 12 40.66 -17.36 13.26
C ALA A 12 40.70 -15.83 13.03
N THR A 13 41.92 -15.34 12.92
CA THR A 13 42.36 -14.06 12.36
C THR A 13 42.53 -14.21 10.81
N PRO A 14 43.20 -13.30 10.07
CA PRO A 14 42.78 -11.96 9.62
C PRO A 14 43.08 -11.73 8.11
N LYS A 15 42.59 -10.65 7.47
CA LYS A 15 43.20 -9.98 6.27
C LYS A 15 42.50 -8.60 6.12
N VAL A 16 43.08 -7.43 6.40
CA VAL A 16 44.19 -6.65 5.80
C VAL A 16 43.93 -6.14 4.37
N GLY A 17 44.00 -4.80 4.24
CA GLY A 17 44.23 -4.02 3.01
C GLY A 17 43.00 -3.22 2.56
N TYR A 18 43.01 -1.91 2.31
CA TYR A 18 44.12 -0.99 2.04
C TYR A 18 43.66 0.46 2.32
N SER A 19 44.60 1.30 2.75
CA SER A 19 44.50 2.72 3.07
C SER A 19 44.02 3.59 1.89
N ASP A 20 43.36 4.72 2.17
CA ASP A 20 43.96 6.02 1.85
C ASP A 20 43.26 7.18 2.59
N ALA A 21 44.08 8.11 3.08
CA ALA A 21 43.68 9.23 3.87
C ALA A 21 43.53 10.47 2.97
N ALA A 22 42.30 10.94 2.79
CA ALA A 22 42.03 12.21 2.13
C ALA A 22 41.39 13.21 3.10
N ARG A 23 42.26 14.08 3.63
CA ARG A 23 42.10 15.52 3.88
C ARG A 23 40.72 16.09 4.29
N ALA A 24 40.76 16.72 5.46
CA ALA A 24 40.40 18.12 5.74
C ALA A 24 38.98 18.60 5.39
N GLY A 25 38.24 18.97 6.45
CA GLY A 25 37.01 19.74 6.35
C GLY A 25 36.46 20.11 7.74
N THR A 26 36.99 21.18 8.30
CA THR A 26 36.53 21.87 9.50
C THR A 26 35.03 22.17 9.49
N GLY A 27 34.37 21.90 10.63
CA GLY A 27 33.35 22.75 11.23
C GLY A 27 32.13 23.12 10.39
N GLY A 28 31.00 22.48 10.68
CA GLY A 28 29.71 22.95 10.21
C GLY A 28 28.59 22.20 10.91
N ALA A 29 28.05 22.82 11.96
CA ALA A 29 26.77 22.58 12.61
C ALA A 29 26.03 21.27 12.27
N LYS A 30 25.87 20.44 13.32
CA LYS A 30 24.65 19.70 13.64
C LYS A 30 23.48 20.12 12.74
N GLN A 31 23.23 19.35 11.69
CA GLN A 31 21.99 19.43 10.94
C GLN A 31 20.97 18.66 11.77
N PRO A 32 20.04 19.30 12.51
CA PRO A 32 18.80 18.59 12.77
C PRO A 32 18.19 18.39 11.38
N ALA A 33 18.09 17.13 10.96
CA ALA A 33 17.19 16.77 9.87
C ALA A 33 15.82 17.36 10.24
N ALA A 34 15.45 18.45 9.56
CA ALA A 34 14.13 19.03 9.71
C ALA A 34 13.12 17.91 9.41
N PRO A 35 12.06 17.72 10.21
CA PRO A 35 10.97 16.87 9.78
C PRO A 35 10.45 17.49 8.48
N ALA A 36 10.43 16.71 7.40
CA ALA A 36 9.88 17.13 6.12
C ALA A 36 8.50 17.71 6.37
N VAL A 37 8.39 19.04 6.28
CA VAL A 37 7.11 19.73 6.27
C VAL A 37 6.52 19.40 4.92
N THR A 38 5.75 18.32 4.84
CA THR A 38 4.87 18.07 3.70
C THR A 38 3.91 19.25 3.68
N THR A 39 4.03 20.11 2.68
CA THR A 39 3.07 21.21 2.61
C THR A 39 1.68 20.61 2.35
N PRO A 40 0.60 21.27 2.81
CA PRO A 40 -0.77 20.81 2.53
C PRO A 40 -1.04 20.63 1.02
N ALA A 41 -0.29 21.35 0.17
CA ALA A 41 -0.36 21.23 -1.28
C ALA A 41 0.18 19.88 -1.78
N ASP A 42 1.32 19.41 -1.25
CA ASP A 42 1.90 18.12 -1.62
C ASP A 42 0.99 16.95 -1.18
N ALA A 43 0.40 17.06 0.01
CA ALA A 43 -0.55 16.07 0.51
C ALA A 43 -1.81 15.99 -0.38
N LYS A 44 -2.30 17.14 -0.86
CA LYS A 44 -3.44 17.18 -1.79
C LYS A 44 -3.09 16.60 -3.16
N ALA A 45 -1.90 16.85 -3.67
CA ALA A 45 -1.43 16.28 -4.94
C ALA A 45 -1.31 14.76 -4.86
N ALA A 46 -0.69 14.24 -3.80
CA ALA A 46 -0.58 12.80 -3.56
C ALA A 46 -1.96 12.13 -3.41
N ALA A 47 -2.91 12.78 -2.76
CA ALA A 47 -4.28 12.30 -2.64
C ALA A 47 -5.00 12.22 -4.01
N ALA A 48 -4.80 13.20 -4.89
CA ALA A 48 -5.35 13.19 -6.24
C ALA A 48 -4.73 12.08 -7.11
N GLU A 49 -3.42 11.88 -7.01
CA GLU A 49 -2.73 10.79 -7.71
C GLU A 49 -3.18 9.42 -7.22
N ALA A 50 -3.32 9.26 -5.90
CA ALA A 50 -3.86 8.05 -5.30
C ALA A 50 -5.30 7.77 -5.76
N LEU A 51 -6.16 8.80 -5.82
CA LEU A 51 -7.52 8.66 -6.35
C LEU A 51 -7.51 8.19 -7.81
N ALA A 52 -6.73 8.84 -8.68
CA ALA A 52 -6.61 8.46 -10.08
C ALA A 52 -6.13 7.00 -10.23
N ARG A 53 -5.21 6.58 -9.36
CA ARG A 53 -4.72 5.20 -9.35
C ARG A 53 -5.80 4.20 -8.91
N ILE A 54 -6.65 4.54 -7.93
CA ILE A 54 -7.78 3.70 -7.54
C ILE A 54 -8.82 3.62 -8.65
N GLU A 55 -9.17 4.74 -9.26
CA GLU A 55 -10.10 4.75 -10.40
C GLU A 55 -9.58 3.89 -11.54
N PHE A 56 -8.26 3.90 -11.78
CA PHE A 56 -7.63 2.97 -12.72
C PHE A 56 -7.74 1.50 -12.27
N LEU A 57 -7.49 1.18 -11.00
CA LEU A 57 -7.60 -0.20 -10.49
C LEU A 57 -9.01 -0.77 -10.67
N PHE A 58 -10.04 0.06 -10.47
CA PHE A 58 -11.45 -0.29 -10.66
C PHE A 58 -11.95 -0.08 -12.11
N SER A 59 -11.10 0.40 -13.02
CA SER A 59 -11.45 0.57 -14.43
C SER A 59 -11.65 -0.78 -15.11
N ASP A 60 -12.53 -0.81 -16.12
CA ASP A 60 -12.81 -2.05 -16.87
C ASP A 60 -11.55 -2.63 -17.51
N ARG A 61 -10.64 -1.76 -17.98
CA ARG A 61 -9.36 -2.16 -18.57
C ARG A 61 -8.47 -2.88 -17.56
N ASN A 62 -8.38 -2.38 -16.33
CA ASN A 62 -7.57 -3.05 -15.31
C ASN A 62 -8.24 -4.36 -14.89
N LEU A 63 -9.54 -4.37 -14.66
CA LEU A 63 -10.26 -5.57 -14.24
C LEU A 63 -10.29 -6.68 -15.30
N ALA A 64 -10.18 -6.33 -16.59
CA ALA A 64 -10.05 -7.32 -17.67
C ALA A 64 -8.72 -8.10 -17.59
N SER A 65 -7.64 -7.47 -17.14
CA SER A 65 -6.30 -8.08 -17.09
C SER A 65 -5.88 -8.53 -15.68
N ASP A 66 -6.24 -7.77 -14.66
CA ASP A 66 -5.79 -7.96 -13.28
C ASP A 66 -6.68 -8.94 -12.52
N ALA A 67 -6.23 -10.20 -12.49
CA ALA A 67 -6.89 -11.25 -11.72
C ALA A 67 -6.87 -11.01 -10.21
N ASN A 68 -5.90 -10.27 -9.66
CA ASN A 68 -5.85 -9.98 -8.23
C ASN A 68 -7.00 -9.07 -7.83
N MET A 69 -7.23 -8.00 -8.59
CA MET A 69 -8.33 -7.09 -8.31
C MET A 69 -9.69 -7.79 -8.45
N ARG A 70 -9.86 -8.62 -9.49
CA ARG A 70 -11.07 -9.45 -9.62
C ARG A 70 -11.28 -10.39 -8.43
N ARG A 71 -10.21 -11.01 -7.91
CA ARG A 71 -10.29 -11.85 -6.70
C ARG A 71 -10.63 -11.04 -5.44
N LYS A 72 -10.11 -9.80 -5.31
CA LYS A 72 -10.41 -8.89 -4.20
C LYS A 72 -11.89 -8.54 -4.13
N ILE A 73 -12.47 -8.17 -5.26
CA ILE A 73 -13.89 -7.82 -5.34
C ILE A 73 -14.76 -9.09 -5.31
N GLY A 74 -14.31 -10.14 -6.02
CA GLY A 74 -14.96 -11.44 -6.20
C GLY A 74 -15.27 -12.18 -4.91
N ARG A 75 -14.37 -12.15 -3.92
CA ARG A 75 -14.56 -12.85 -2.64
C ARG A 75 -15.51 -12.14 -1.66
N ARG A 76 -16.00 -10.94 -2.00
CA ARG A 76 -16.81 -10.08 -1.14
C ARG A 76 -18.22 -10.01 -1.74
N ARG A 77 -19.23 -10.44 -0.97
CA ARG A 77 -20.64 -10.42 -1.41
C ARG A 77 -21.14 -9.02 -1.79
N ASP A 78 -20.65 -8.00 -1.11
CA ASP A 78 -21.06 -6.60 -1.24
C ASP A 78 -20.16 -5.79 -2.22
N ARG A 79 -19.16 -6.46 -2.80
CA ARG A 79 -18.16 -5.88 -3.73
C ARG A 79 -17.35 -4.73 -3.12
N PHE A 80 -17.35 -4.59 -1.79
CA PHE A 80 -16.57 -3.58 -1.09
C PHE A 80 -15.14 -4.09 -0.85
N VAL A 81 -14.17 -3.32 -1.30
CA VAL A 81 -12.75 -3.57 -1.09
C VAL A 81 -12.26 -2.65 0.04
N PRO A 82 -11.67 -3.18 1.11
CA PRO A 82 -11.18 -2.35 2.20
C PRO A 82 -10.18 -1.30 1.73
N THR A 83 -10.35 -0.06 2.19
CA THR A 83 -9.46 1.07 1.87
C THR A 83 -8.03 0.80 2.34
N GLU A 84 -7.85 0.01 3.41
CA GLU A 84 -6.54 -0.45 3.88
C GLU A 84 -5.83 -1.34 2.87
N GLU A 85 -6.55 -2.25 2.21
CA GLU A 85 -5.97 -3.10 1.17
C GLU A 85 -5.58 -2.29 -0.08
N LEU A 86 -6.36 -1.26 -0.41
CA LEU A 86 -6.03 -0.32 -1.49
C LEU A 86 -4.83 0.54 -1.11
N ALA A 87 -4.78 1.05 0.11
CA ALA A 87 -3.66 1.83 0.61
C ALA A 87 -2.35 1.02 0.60
N GLY A 88 -2.41 -0.29 0.84
CA GLY A 88 -1.27 -1.19 0.67
C GLY A 88 -0.74 -1.26 -0.77
N ASP A 89 -1.62 -1.40 -1.76
CA ASP A 89 -1.24 -1.38 -3.18
C ASP A 89 -0.67 -0.01 -3.61
N LEU A 90 -1.09 1.06 -2.92
CA LEU A 90 -0.72 2.45 -3.17
C LEU A 90 0.33 2.98 -2.20
N ALA A 91 0.95 2.11 -1.40
CA ALA A 91 1.90 2.52 -0.36
C ALA A 91 3.13 3.26 -0.93
N HIS A 92 3.41 3.08 -2.22
CA HIS A 92 4.44 3.82 -2.95
C HIS A 92 4.05 5.27 -3.28
N LEU A 93 2.75 5.58 -3.32
CA LEU A 93 2.21 6.92 -3.62
C LEU A 93 1.84 7.67 -2.34
N THR A 94 1.32 6.96 -1.34
CA THR A 94 0.92 7.55 -0.06
C THR A 94 2.02 7.34 0.97
N GLN A 95 2.64 8.41 1.50
CA GLN A 95 3.61 8.31 2.59
C GLN A 95 3.01 7.56 3.78
N GLY A 96 3.36 6.28 3.93
CA GLY A 96 2.94 5.44 5.06
C GLY A 96 1.60 4.70 4.90
N GLY A 97 1.00 4.64 3.70
CA GLY A 97 -0.20 3.81 3.48
C GLY A 97 -1.43 4.29 4.27
N ASP A 98 -1.57 5.61 4.49
CA ASP A 98 -2.68 6.15 5.26
C ASP A 98 -4.00 6.07 4.48
N TRP A 99 -4.81 5.08 4.84
CA TRP A 99 -6.14 4.87 4.29
C TRP A 99 -7.12 6.00 4.64
N ARG A 100 -6.90 6.78 5.70
CA ARG A 100 -7.82 7.87 6.08
C ARG A 100 -7.74 9.01 5.09
N THR A 101 -6.53 9.40 4.73
CA THR A 101 -6.28 10.41 3.69
C THR A 101 -6.86 9.94 2.35
N LEU A 102 -6.70 8.66 2.04
CA LEU A 102 -7.27 8.04 0.84
C LEU A 102 -8.82 8.05 0.84
N ALA A 103 -9.44 7.71 1.97
CA ALA A 103 -10.90 7.77 2.11
C ALA A 103 -11.43 9.20 1.96
N MET A 104 -10.73 10.20 2.51
CA MET A 104 -11.08 11.60 2.31
C MET A 104 -11.00 12.02 0.83
N ALA A 105 -10.01 11.50 0.10
CA ALA A 105 -9.82 11.76 -1.32
C ALA A 105 -10.88 11.09 -2.22
N ILE A 106 -11.35 9.90 -1.84
CA ILE A 106 -12.37 9.15 -2.60
C ILE A 106 -13.78 9.70 -2.36
N ARG A 107 -14.05 10.31 -1.20
CA ARG A 107 -15.36 10.85 -0.83
C ARG A 107 -16.03 11.72 -1.91
N PRO A 108 -15.34 12.63 -2.62
CA PRO A 108 -15.91 13.40 -3.73
C PRO A 108 -16.00 12.65 -5.08
N SER A 109 -15.46 11.43 -5.22
CA SER A 109 -15.47 10.71 -6.51
C SER A 109 -16.88 10.28 -6.92
N ALA A 110 -17.19 10.48 -8.20
CA ALA A 110 -18.46 10.08 -8.80
C ALA A 110 -18.46 8.62 -9.32
N ALA A 111 -17.28 8.01 -9.45
CA ALA A 111 -17.14 6.63 -9.94
C ALA A 111 -17.15 5.60 -8.79
N LEU A 112 -16.69 6.03 -7.61
CA LEU A 112 -16.48 5.20 -6.44
C LEU A 112 -17.43 5.58 -5.30
N GLU A 113 -17.75 4.59 -4.48
CA GLU A 113 -18.57 4.75 -3.29
C GLU A 113 -17.80 4.22 -2.09
N LEU A 114 -17.68 5.05 -1.06
CA LEU A 114 -17.18 4.64 0.24
C LEU A 114 -18.31 4.08 1.08
N SER A 115 -18.00 3.03 1.83
CA SER A 115 -18.84 2.52 2.92
C SER A 115 -19.12 3.63 3.95
N PRO A 116 -20.25 3.59 4.68
CA PRO A 116 -20.55 4.54 5.76
C PRO A 116 -19.42 4.70 6.79
N ASP A 117 -18.67 3.62 7.04
CA ASP A 117 -17.54 3.61 7.97
C ASP A 117 -16.26 4.23 7.39
N GLY A 118 -16.25 4.55 6.09
CA GLY A 118 -15.09 5.08 5.35
C GLY A 118 -13.96 4.07 5.13
N ARG A 119 -14.17 2.80 5.49
CA ARG A 119 -13.14 1.75 5.49
C ARG A 119 -13.16 0.82 4.29
N ALA A 120 -14.14 0.94 3.41
CA ALA A 120 -14.20 0.13 2.22
C ALA A 120 -14.76 0.93 1.04
N VAL A 121 -14.34 0.57 -0.16
CA VAL A 121 -14.65 1.26 -1.41
C VAL A 121 -15.20 0.24 -2.39
N ARG A 122 -16.29 0.59 -3.06
CA ARG A 122 -16.81 -0.14 -4.20
C ARG A 122 -17.01 0.80 -5.38
N ARG A 123 -17.24 0.21 -6.55
CA ARG A 123 -17.67 0.97 -7.72
C ARG A 123 -19.17 1.24 -7.67
N ARG A 124 -19.59 2.46 -8.04
CA ARG A 124 -21.01 2.82 -8.14
C ARG A 124 -21.68 2.18 -9.35
N THR A 125 -20.97 2.13 -10.46
CA THR A 125 -21.45 1.55 -11.71
C THR A 125 -21.15 0.04 -11.72
N PRO A 126 -22.11 -0.82 -12.13
CA PRO A 126 -21.87 -2.25 -12.29
C PRO A 126 -20.71 -2.52 -13.26
N TYR A 127 -20.07 -3.69 -13.13
CA TYR A 127 -18.91 -4.09 -13.93
C TYR A 127 -19.37 -4.64 -15.30
N PRO A 128 -19.22 -3.89 -16.41
CA PRO A 128 -19.65 -4.35 -17.72
C PRO A 128 -18.82 -5.58 -18.13
N GLY A 129 -19.51 -6.67 -18.45
CA GLY A 129 -18.88 -7.89 -18.97
C GLY A 129 -18.06 -8.69 -17.97
N ILE A 130 -18.11 -8.36 -16.66
CA ILE A 130 -17.48 -9.18 -15.62
C ILE A 130 -18.58 -9.79 -14.75
N VAL A 131 -18.85 -11.07 -15.01
CA VAL A 131 -19.68 -11.89 -14.12
C VAL A 131 -18.78 -12.39 -13.00
N PHE A 132 -19.18 -12.13 -11.76
CA PHE A 132 -18.52 -12.69 -10.61
C PHE A 132 -19.27 -13.94 -10.15
N ALA A 133 -18.58 -14.86 -9.48
CA ALA A 133 -19.15 -16.16 -9.12
C ALA A 133 -20.47 -16.04 -8.32
N ASP A 134 -20.63 -15.00 -7.50
CA ASP A 134 -21.86 -14.76 -6.73
C ASP A 134 -23.02 -14.16 -7.55
N ASP A 135 -22.76 -13.49 -8.69
CA ASP A 135 -23.81 -12.91 -9.54
C ASP A 135 -24.67 -14.01 -10.21
N GLU A 136 -24.04 -15.14 -10.58
CA GLU A 136 -24.74 -16.33 -11.12
C GLU A 136 -25.69 -16.95 -10.09
N ALA A 137 -25.29 -16.99 -8.81
CA ALA A 137 -26.09 -17.60 -7.75
C ALA A 137 -27.37 -16.82 -7.42
N ALA A 138 -27.37 -15.50 -7.59
CA ALA A 138 -28.55 -14.65 -7.38
C ALA A 138 -29.53 -14.68 -8.56
N ALA A 139 -29.04 -14.90 -9.78
CA ALA A 139 -29.89 -15.00 -10.98
C ALA A 139 -30.66 -16.34 -11.08
N GLY A 140 -30.25 -17.36 -10.34
CA GLY A 140 -30.88 -18.69 -10.31
C GLY A 140 -32.16 -18.80 -9.48
N ASP A 141 -32.46 -17.83 -8.62
CA ASP A 141 -33.56 -17.92 -7.62
C ASP A 141 -34.86 -17.20 -8.08
N VAL A 142 -35.07 -17.01 -9.39
CA VAL A 142 -36.25 -16.29 -9.95
C VAL A 142 -37.10 -17.18 -10.88
N ARG A 143 -36.97 -18.51 -10.79
CA ARG A 143 -37.95 -19.46 -11.36
C ARG A 143 -38.50 -20.32 -10.23
N GLU A 144 -39.82 -20.50 -10.21
CA GLU A 144 -40.64 -21.27 -9.26
C GLU A 144 -41.30 -20.45 -8.13
N GLN A 145 -42.28 -19.61 -8.47
CA GLN A 145 -43.53 -19.41 -7.71
C GLN A 145 -44.69 -19.19 -8.70
#